data_AF-A0A5E5Q5X0-F1
#
_entry.id   AF-A0A5E5Q5X0-F1
#
_cell.length_a   1.000
_cell.length_b   1.000
_cell.length_c   1.000
_cell.angle_alpha   90.00
_cell.angle_beta   90.00
_cell.angle_gamma   90.00
#
_symmetry.space_group_name_H-M   'P 1'
#
loop_
_entity.id
_entity.type
_entity.pdbx_description
1 polymer ?
#
loop_
_entity_poly.entity_id
_entity_poly.type
_entity_poly.pdbx_seq_one_letter_code
_entity_poly.pdbx_strand_id
1 'polypeptide(L)' 'LQTSFLTPPFGFSLFYLKGVAPKSIQTTDIYKGVIPFIIIQVSVLVSLIVFPQWYGFSGF' A
#
# COMPACT_ATOMS: atom_id res chain seq x y z
N LEU A 1 6.77 16.12 10.21
CA LEU A 1 5.76 15.78 9.19
C LEU A 1 6.22 14.73 8.18
N GLN A 2 7.51 14.62 7.84
CA GLN A 2 8.01 13.63 6.86
C GLN A 2 8.32 12.24 7.47
N THR A 3 8.69 12.16 8.75
CA THR A 3 8.93 10.88 9.47
C THR A 3 7.65 10.19 9.94
N SER A 4 6.54 10.93 10.04
CA SER A 4 5.20 10.39 10.29
C SER A 4 4.67 9.54 9.12
N PHE A 5 5.31 9.63 7.94
CA PHE A 5 5.08 8.75 6.78
C PHE A 5 6.08 7.58 6.68
N LEU A 6 7.11 7.54 7.52
CA LEU A 6 8.07 6.41 7.60
C LEU A 6 7.63 5.35 8.61
N THR A 7 6.71 5.66 9.53
CA THR A 7 5.99 4.65 10.32
C THR A 7 4.54 5.06 10.62
N PRO A 8 3.68 5.30 9.62
CA PRO A 8 2.25 5.23 9.84
C PRO A 8 1.91 3.75 9.92
N PRO A 9 1.40 3.21 11.04
CA PRO A 9 0.70 1.93 10.97
C PRO A 9 -0.40 2.13 9.92
N PHE A 10 -0.43 1.26 8.91
CA PHE A 10 -1.24 1.37 7.69
C PHE A 10 -2.73 1.73 7.97
N GLY A 11 -3.21 1.49 9.20
CA GLY A 11 -4.51 1.92 9.70
C GLY A 11 -4.73 3.43 9.86
N PHE A 12 -3.74 4.28 10.19
CA PHE A 12 -3.99 5.69 10.55
C PHE A 12 -4.50 6.56 9.38
N SER A 13 -4.03 6.33 8.14
CA SER A 13 -4.59 7.00 6.95
C SER A 13 -6.02 6.52 6.67
N LEU A 14 -6.31 5.23 6.92
CA LEU A 14 -7.65 4.65 6.82
C LEU A 14 -8.61 5.24 7.88
N PHE A 15 -8.12 5.43 9.11
CA PHE A 15 -8.85 6.07 10.21
C PHE A 15 -9.04 7.57 9.98
N TYR A 16 -8.08 8.26 9.36
CA TYR A 16 -8.22 9.66 8.97
C TYR A 16 -9.27 9.83 7.87
N LEU A 17 -9.23 8.96 6.85
CA LEU A 17 -10.27 8.90 5.82
C LEU A 17 -11.63 8.57 6.43
N LYS A 18 -11.72 7.66 7.40
CA LYS A 18 -12.96 7.40 8.16
C LYS A 18 -13.43 8.61 8.98
N GLY A 19 -12.51 9.44 9.47
CA GLY A 19 -12.83 10.68 10.21
C GLY A 19 -13.44 11.79 9.34
N VAL A 20 -13.09 11.83 8.06
CA VAL A 20 -13.66 12.79 7.08
C VAL A 20 -14.71 12.16 6.15
N ALA A 21 -14.81 10.83 6.10
CA ALA A 21 -15.77 10.13 5.26
C ALA A 21 -17.18 10.20 5.86
N PRO A 22 -18.20 10.53 5.06
CA PRO A 22 -19.59 10.52 5.50
C PRO A 22 -20.01 9.12 5.99
N LYS A 23 -20.96 9.06 6.94
CA LYS A 23 -21.43 7.82 7.59
C LYS A 23 -21.94 6.73 6.63
N SER A 24 -22.17 7.08 5.36
CA SER A 24 -22.56 6.16 4.28
C SER A 24 -21.41 5.30 3.75
N ILE A 25 -20.15 5.72 3.91
CA ILE A 25 -18.98 4.95 3.47
C ILE A 25 -18.62 3.96 4.57
N GLN A 26 -18.75 2.68 4.29
CA GLN A 26 -18.37 1.65 5.23
C GLN A 26 -16.86 1.46 5.22
N THR A 27 -16.30 1.01 6.34
CA THR A 27 -14.87 0.71 6.44
C THR A 27 -14.44 -0.31 5.38
N THR A 28 -15.34 -1.23 5.00
CA THR A 28 -15.17 -2.22 3.92
C THR A 28 -14.92 -1.62 2.54
N ASP A 29 -15.48 -0.44 2.24
CA ASP A 29 -15.29 0.21 0.94
C ASP A 29 -13.86 0.74 0.79
N ILE A 30 -13.31 1.24 1.90
CA ILE A 30 -11.92 1.70 1.96
C ILE A 30 -10.96 0.50 1.83
N TYR A 31 -11.27 -0.62 2.48
CA TYR A 31 -10.49 -1.86 2.32
C TYR A 31 -10.53 -2.39 0.88
N LYS A 32 -11.71 -2.39 0.23
CA LYS A 32 -11.83 -2.81 -1.17
C LYS A 32 -11.03 -1.91 -2.12
N GLY A 33 -10.94 -0.61 -1.85
CA GLY A 33 -10.14 0.31 -2.65
C GLY A 33 -8.62 0.09 -2.55
N VAL A 34 -8.12 -0.30 -1.36
CA VAL A 34 -6.68 -0.48 -1.15
C VAL A 34 -6.14 -1.84 -1.59
N ILE A 35 -6.97 -2.88 -1.57
CA ILE A 35 -6.61 -4.25 -1.99
C ILE A 35 -5.96 -4.32 -3.38
N PRO A 36 -6.52 -3.73 -4.47
CA PRO A 36 -5.91 -3.82 -5.79
C PRO A 36 -4.53 -3.16 -5.85
N PHE A 37 -4.31 -2.08 -5.10
CA PHE A 37 -3.00 -1.43 -5.01
C PHE A 37 -1.97 -2.32 -4.32
N ILE A 38 -2.34 -2.96 -3.19
CA ILE A 38 -1.47 -3.89 -2.48
C ILE A 38 -1.09 -5.07 -3.38
N ILE A 39 -2.04 -5.61 -4.14
CA ILE A 39 -1.79 -6.72 -5.07
C ILE A 39 -0.75 -6.32 -6.11
N ILE A 40 -0.88 -5.14 -6.72
CA ILE A 40 0.09 -4.64 -7.71
C ILE A 40 1.46 -4.48 -7.05
N GLN A 41 1.51 -3.90 -5.86
CA GLN A 41 2.76 -3.63 -5.14
C GLN A 41 3.50 -4.92 -4.77
N VAL A 42 2.77 -5.93 -4.27
CA VAL A 42 3.32 -7.26 -4.00
C VAL A 42 3.74 -7.95 -5.30
N SER A 43 2.97 -7.82 -6.38
CA SER A 43 3.33 -8.41 -7.68
C SER A 43 4.65 -7.85 -8.22
N VAL A 44 4.88 -6.54 -8.06
CA VAL A 44 6.14 -5.88 -8.43
C VAL A 44 7.29 -6.34 -7.52
N LEU A 45 7.06 -6.49 -6.22
CA LEU A 45 8.09 -7.04 -5.31
C LEU A 45 8.45 -8.49 -5.67
N VAL A 46 7.46 -9.31 -6.00
CA VAL A 46 7.67 -10.69 -6.46
C VAL A 46 8.44 -10.68 -7.78
N SER A 47 8.10 -9.81 -8.74
CA SER A 47 8.84 -9.72 -10.00
C SER A 47 10.29 -9.26 -9.81
N LEU A 48 10.55 -8.36 -8.85
CA LEU A 48 11.90 -7.95 -8.47
C LEU A 48 12.72 -9.12 -7.90
N ILE A 49 12.12 -9.97 -7.06
CA ILE A 49 12.80 -11.13 -6.45
C ILE A 49 13.04 -12.24 -7.49
N VAL A 50 12.07 -12.50 -8.36
CA VAL A 50 12.15 -13.59 -9.36
C VAL A 50 12.96 -13.18 -10.59
N PHE A 51 12.88 -11.91 -11.01
CA PHE A 51 13.57 -11.39 -12.19
C PHE A 51 14.47 -10.18 -11.87
N PRO A 52 15.41 -10.29 -10.92
CA PRO A 52 16.27 -9.18 -10.50
C PRO A 52 17.08 -8.59 -11.67
N GLN A 53 17.48 -9.45 -12.60
CA GLN A 53 18.21 -9.08 -13.82
C GLN A 53 17.49 -8.07 -14.73
N TRP A 54 16.15 -8.08 -14.79
CA TRP A 54 15.39 -7.12 -15.60
C TRP A 54 15.50 -5.69 -15.07
N TYR A 55 15.78 -5.56 -13.78
CA TYR A 55 15.91 -4.29 -13.08
C TYR A 55 17.38 -3.87 -12.93
N GLY A 56 18.32 -4.57 -13.58
CA GLY A 56 19.74 -4.24 -13.53
C GLY A 56 20.46 -4.73 -12.26
N PHE A 57 19.82 -5.56 -11.44
CA PHE A 57 20.49 -6.24 -10.33
C PHE A 57 21.27 -7.44 -10.91
N SER A 58 22.48 -7.18 -11.37
CA SER A 58 23.36 -8.15 -12.04
C SER A 58 24.47 -8.70 -11.14
N GLY A 59 24.26 -8.78 -9.82
CA GLY A 59 25.31 -9.26 -8.91
C GLY A 59 24.84 -9.59 -7.50
N PHE A 60 24.71 -10.89 -7.23
CA PHE A 60 25.34 -11.55 -6.08
C PHE A 60 26.34 -12.56 -6.63
#